data_AF-A0A941RP84-F1
#
_entry.id   AF-A0A941RP84-F1
#
_cell.length_a   1.000
_cell.length_b   1.000
_cell.length_c   1.000
_cell.angle_alpha   90.00
_cell.angle_beta   90.00
_cell.angle_gamma   90.00
#
_symmetry.space_group_name_H-M   'P 1'
#
loop_
_entity.id
_entity.type
_entity.pdbx_description
1 polymer ?
#
loop_
_entity_poly.entity_id
_entity_poly.type
_entity_poly.pdbx_seq_one_letter_code
_entity_poly.pdbx_strand_id
1 'polypeptide(L)'
;MKRLLQSFLKQCIKTGSLTVVMPNGDRISSGDGTGIPLVVAIKDNKAARELFFHPQMALGELFTDGRLTISGGTVYDLLELLGHNLHSLTPPQFGWLQHTLRNLLEPFHRANSEGKSRDNVHHHYDIDDRIYELFLDSDRQYSCAYFESSDEDLETAQLAKKRHISAKLLVSERAKVLDVGSGWGGMALYLAGIAGAEVTGVTLSPEQLKVSKRRAGEKGLAKRVDFRLQDYRSLTETFDRIVSVGMFEHVG
;
A
#
# COMPACT_ATOMS: atom_id res chain seq x y z
N MET A 1 10.16 7.42 -32.74
CA MET A 1 10.09 7.16 -31.28
C MET A 1 10.70 8.29 -30.47
N LYS A 2 12.00 8.65 -30.63
CA LYS A 2 12.67 9.74 -29.89
C LYS A 2 11.86 11.04 -29.76
N ARG A 3 11.40 11.61 -30.88
CA ARG A 3 10.62 12.87 -30.87
C ARG A 3 9.28 12.76 -30.12
N LEU A 4 8.61 11.61 -30.23
CA LEU A 4 7.35 11.34 -29.53
C LEU A 4 7.59 11.22 -28.02
N LEU A 5 8.60 10.44 -27.62
CA LEU A 5 8.96 10.30 -26.21
C LEU A 5 9.46 11.62 -25.62
N GLN A 6 10.22 12.42 -26.37
CA GLN A 6 10.63 13.76 -25.95
C GLN A 6 9.45 14.70 -25.74
N SER A 7 8.47 14.70 -26.66
CA SER A 7 7.26 15.49 -26.51
C SER A 7 6.44 15.05 -25.29
N PHE A 8 6.31 13.74 -25.10
CA PHE A 8 5.64 13.14 -23.95
C PHE A 8 6.32 13.51 -22.62
N LEU A 9 7.63 13.30 -22.50
CA LEU A 9 8.39 13.64 -21.31
C LEU A 9 8.32 15.14 -21.00
N LYS A 10 8.39 16.02 -22.01
CA LYS A 10 8.21 17.47 -21.83
C LYS A 10 6.82 17.85 -21.37
N GLN A 11 5.81 17.07 -21.71
CA GLN A 11 4.45 17.29 -21.23
C GLN A 11 4.30 16.81 -19.80
N CYS A 12 4.86 15.65 -19.47
CA CYS A 12 4.70 15.00 -18.19
C CYS A 12 5.62 15.53 -17.09
N ILE A 13 6.88 15.85 -17.39
CA ILE A 13 7.88 16.27 -16.41
C ILE A 13 8.15 17.76 -16.61
N LYS A 14 7.48 18.58 -15.79
CA LYS A 14 7.59 20.04 -15.77
C LYS A 14 8.56 20.52 -14.70
N THR A 15 8.50 19.93 -13.51
CA THR A 15 9.34 20.25 -12.36
C THR A 15 10.34 19.13 -12.12
N GLY A 16 11.57 19.48 -11.77
CA GLY A 16 12.65 18.55 -11.45
C GLY A 16 13.64 18.35 -12.61
N SER A 17 14.45 17.29 -12.53
CA SER A 17 15.51 17.01 -13.51
C SER A 17 15.54 15.52 -13.89
N LEU A 18 15.02 15.19 -15.07
CA LEU A 18 15.04 13.83 -15.61
C LEU A 18 15.74 13.78 -16.96
N THR A 19 16.68 12.85 -17.11
CA THR A 19 17.24 12.49 -18.41
C THR A 19 16.96 11.02 -18.73
N VAL A 20 16.31 10.78 -19.86
CA VAL A 20 16.12 9.43 -20.39
C VAL A 20 17.19 9.12 -21.43
N VAL A 21 17.91 8.02 -21.23
CA VAL A 21 18.91 7.49 -22.17
C VAL A 21 18.28 6.36 -22.97
N MET A 22 18.21 6.56 -24.28
CA MET A 22 17.66 5.59 -25.23
C MET A 22 18.68 4.48 -25.56
N PRO A 23 18.24 3.33 -26.11
CA PRO A 23 19.14 2.22 -26.45
C PRO A 23 20.24 2.58 -27.46
N ASN A 24 20.00 3.59 -28.29
CA ASN A 24 20.97 4.10 -29.27
C ASN A 24 21.92 5.17 -28.69
N GLY A 25 21.89 5.40 -27.38
CA GLY A 25 22.71 6.40 -26.68
C GLY A 25 22.12 7.82 -26.69
N ASP A 26 21.00 8.05 -27.38
CA ASP A 26 20.37 9.37 -27.39
C ASP A 26 19.87 9.77 -26.01
N ARG A 27 20.13 11.03 -25.63
CA ARG A 27 19.69 11.60 -24.36
C ARG A 27 18.52 12.54 -24.56
N ILE A 28 17.50 12.39 -23.73
CA ILE A 28 16.30 13.24 -23.72
C ILE A 28 16.11 13.78 -22.32
N SER A 29 16.33 15.07 -22.12
CA SER A 29 16.13 15.73 -20.82
C SER A 29 14.80 16.47 -20.75
N SER A 30 14.19 16.46 -19.56
CA SER A 30 12.95 17.16 -19.23
C SER A 30 12.92 17.63 -17.78
N GLY A 31 12.09 18.64 -17.52
CA GLY A 31 11.98 19.34 -16.25
C GLY A 31 12.62 20.74 -16.28
N ASP A 32 12.56 21.43 -15.14
CA ASP A 32 13.09 22.78 -14.93
C ASP A 32 14.53 22.80 -14.39
N GLY A 33 15.11 21.61 -14.14
CA GLY A 33 16.47 21.44 -13.65
C GLY A 33 16.59 21.49 -12.12
N THR A 34 15.49 21.60 -11.39
CA THR A 34 15.49 21.55 -9.92
C THR A 34 15.61 20.10 -9.40
N GLY A 35 15.88 19.95 -8.10
CA GLY A 35 15.97 18.64 -7.44
C GLY A 35 17.19 17.81 -7.86
N ILE A 36 17.14 16.51 -7.57
CA ILE A 36 18.21 15.55 -7.86
C ILE A 36 18.20 15.24 -9.37
N PRO A 37 19.33 15.36 -10.10
CA PRO A 37 19.41 14.95 -11.49
C PRO A 37 19.31 13.42 -11.65
N LEU A 38 18.17 12.95 -12.14
CA LEU A 38 17.92 11.54 -12.37
C LEU A 38 18.19 11.14 -13.82
N VAL A 39 18.81 9.98 -14.00
CA VAL A 39 19.07 9.39 -15.31
C VAL A 39 18.42 8.01 -15.39
N VAL A 40 17.44 7.87 -16.28
CA VAL A 40 16.75 6.62 -16.56
C VAL A 40 17.25 6.05 -17.89
N ALA A 41 17.89 4.89 -17.89
CA ALA A 41 18.35 4.23 -19.10
C ALA A 41 17.41 3.12 -19.52
N ILE A 42 17.01 3.13 -20.79
CA ILE A 42 16.13 2.12 -21.40
C ILE A 42 16.98 1.17 -22.23
N LYS A 43 16.89 -0.13 -21.94
CA LYS A 43 17.74 -1.17 -22.54
C LYS A 43 17.48 -1.41 -24.02
N ASP A 44 16.23 -1.37 -24.45
CA ASP A 44 15.85 -1.72 -25.82
C ASP A 44 14.64 -0.92 -26.36
N ASN A 45 14.44 -0.95 -27.68
CA ASN A 45 13.37 -0.20 -28.34
C ASN A 45 11.96 -0.73 -28.01
N LYS A 46 11.84 -1.98 -27.54
CA LYS A 46 10.58 -2.56 -27.09
C LYS A 46 10.19 -1.95 -25.75
N ALA A 47 11.13 -1.84 -24.80
CA ALA A 47 10.95 -1.17 -23.51
C ALA A 47 10.54 0.29 -23.69
N ALA A 48 11.16 1.02 -24.64
CA ALA A 48 10.77 2.39 -24.94
C ALA A 48 9.33 2.51 -25.47
N ARG A 49 8.84 1.51 -26.23
CA ARG A 49 7.45 1.45 -26.70
C ARG A 49 6.50 1.10 -25.56
N GLU A 50 6.84 0.11 -24.75
CA GLU A 50 6.07 -0.32 -23.57
C GLU A 50 5.85 0.85 -22.62
N LEU A 51 6.92 1.59 -22.27
CA LEU A 51 6.85 2.78 -21.43
C LEU A 51 6.01 3.91 -22.04
N PHE A 52 6.04 4.09 -23.36
CA PHE A 52 5.27 5.14 -24.03
C PHE A 52 3.76 4.84 -24.03
N PHE A 53 3.36 3.60 -24.28
CA PHE A 53 1.93 3.22 -24.38
C PHE A 53 1.30 2.88 -23.03
N HIS A 54 2.06 2.31 -22.09
CA HIS A 54 1.56 1.85 -20.80
C HIS A 54 2.48 2.28 -19.64
N PRO A 55 2.73 3.59 -19.46
CA PRO A 55 3.76 4.08 -18.54
C PRO A 55 3.57 3.61 -17.10
N GLN A 56 2.33 3.54 -16.62
CA GLN A 56 2.03 3.18 -15.22
C GLN A 56 2.41 1.72 -14.89
N MET A 57 2.17 0.77 -15.79
CA MET A 57 2.52 -0.64 -15.58
C MET A 57 3.96 -0.92 -15.99
N ALA A 58 4.35 -0.46 -17.18
CA ALA A 58 5.65 -0.78 -17.77
C ALA A 58 6.82 -0.21 -16.95
N LEU A 59 6.65 0.91 -16.25
CA LEU A 59 7.72 1.46 -15.40
C LEU A 59 8.19 0.43 -14.36
N GLY A 60 7.24 -0.19 -13.64
CA GLY A 60 7.55 -1.18 -12.61
C GLY A 60 8.15 -2.44 -13.21
N GLU A 61 7.51 -3.02 -14.22
CA GLU A 61 7.94 -4.25 -14.90
C GLU A 61 9.34 -4.11 -15.50
N LEU A 62 9.61 -3.00 -16.20
CA LEU A 62 10.90 -2.78 -16.82
C LEU A 62 12.02 -2.57 -15.79
N PHE A 63 11.71 -1.94 -14.66
CA PHE A 63 12.67 -1.78 -13.56
C PHE A 63 13.01 -3.14 -12.94
N THR A 64 12.00 -3.96 -12.63
CA THR A 64 12.21 -5.30 -12.05
C THR A 64 12.92 -6.25 -13.02
N ASP A 65 12.66 -6.13 -14.33
CA ASP A 65 13.33 -6.92 -15.39
C ASP A 65 14.75 -6.44 -15.71
N GLY A 66 15.22 -5.35 -15.09
CA GLY A 66 16.50 -4.72 -15.42
C GLY A 66 16.58 -4.19 -16.86
N ARG A 67 15.42 -3.92 -17.48
CA ARG A 67 15.27 -3.30 -18.81
C ARG A 67 15.13 -1.77 -18.73
N LEU A 68 14.91 -1.26 -17.52
CA LEU A 68 14.99 0.14 -17.14
C LEU A 68 15.90 0.24 -15.92
N THR A 69 16.94 1.08 -15.99
CA THR A 69 17.85 1.32 -14.87
C THR A 69 17.85 2.79 -14.48
N ILE A 70 18.14 3.06 -13.21
CA ILE A 70 18.14 4.40 -12.62
C ILE A 70 19.55 4.69 -12.12
N SER A 71 20.04 5.89 -12.40
CA SER A 71 21.32 6.39 -11.90
C SER A 71 21.19 7.88 -11.53
N GLY A 72 22.08 8.36 -10.66
CA GLY A 72 21.97 9.70 -10.05
C GLY A 72 21.05 9.77 -8.83
N GLY A 73 20.29 8.71 -8.57
CA GLY A 73 19.41 8.55 -7.40
C GLY A 73 18.85 7.12 -7.34
N THR A 74 17.77 6.95 -6.58
CA THR A 74 17.07 5.69 -6.35
C THR A 74 15.73 5.62 -7.09
N VAL A 75 15.07 4.48 -7.02
CA VAL A 75 13.68 4.34 -7.50
C VAL A 75 12.72 5.23 -6.72
N TYR A 76 12.98 5.49 -5.44
CA TYR A 76 12.15 6.39 -4.62
C TYR A 76 12.23 7.83 -5.12
N ASP A 77 13.43 8.31 -5.45
CA ASP A 77 13.62 9.65 -6.01
C ASP A 77 12.88 9.80 -7.36
N LEU A 78 12.88 8.73 -8.17
CA LEU A 78 12.12 8.72 -9.43
C LEU A 78 10.61 8.76 -9.17
N LEU A 79 10.10 7.97 -8.22
CA LEU A 79 8.68 7.96 -7.86
C LEU A 79 8.24 9.30 -7.26
N GLU A 80 9.07 9.94 -6.44
CA GLU A 80 8.84 11.27 -5.89
C GLU A 80 8.78 12.33 -7.01
N LEU A 81 9.75 12.31 -7.94
CA LEU A 81 9.73 13.18 -9.11
C LEU A 81 8.45 13.01 -9.94
N LEU A 82 8.04 11.77 -10.20
CA LEU A 82 6.80 11.48 -10.91
C LEU A 82 5.57 11.94 -10.11
N GLY A 83 5.56 11.74 -8.79
CA GLY A 83 4.51 12.20 -7.89
C GLY A 83 4.30 13.72 -7.91
N HIS A 84 5.39 14.50 -7.87
CA HIS A 84 5.33 15.96 -8.03
C HIS A 84 4.76 16.41 -9.37
N ASN A 85 4.85 15.55 -10.38
CA ASN A 85 4.37 15.81 -11.73
C ASN A 85 3.05 15.09 -12.06
N LEU A 86 2.36 14.50 -11.07
CA LEU A 86 1.18 13.66 -11.29
C LEU A 86 0.04 14.35 -12.07
N HIS A 87 -0.18 15.65 -11.84
CA HIS A 87 -1.16 16.44 -12.58
C HIS A 87 -0.84 16.59 -14.08
N SER A 88 0.42 16.43 -14.46
CA SER A 88 0.90 16.49 -15.84
C SER A 88 1.08 15.08 -16.46
N LEU A 89 1.04 14.03 -15.63
CA LEU A 89 1.13 12.62 -16.02
C LEU A 89 -0.20 12.03 -16.55
N THR A 90 -1.27 12.82 -16.64
CA THR A 90 -2.51 12.49 -17.37
C THR A 90 -2.53 13.23 -18.72
N PRO A 91 -2.03 12.63 -19.81
CA PRO A 91 -2.08 13.26 -21.12
C PRO A 91 -3.54 13.32 -21.61
N PRO A 92 -4.00 14.45 -22.16
CA PRO A 92 -5.34 14.61 -22.73
C PRO A 92 -5.67 13.57 -23.81
N GLN A 93 -4.66 13.06 -24.55
CA GLN A 93 -4.86 12.09 -25.64
C GLN A 93 -5.27 10.67 -25.19
N PHE A 94 -5.02 10.29 -23.93
CA PHE A 94 -5.41 8.96 -23.40
C PHE A 94 -6.51 9.03 -22.34
N GLY A 95 -6.81 10.23 -21.81
CA GLY A 95 -7.87 10.43 -20.81
C GLY A 95 -9.25 9.98 -21.28
N TRP A 96 -9.61 10.17 -22.55
CA TRP A 96 -10.93 9.76 -23.06
C TRP A 96 -11.07 8.23 -23.21
N LEU A 97 -10.03 7.55 -23.69
CA LEU A 97 -10.03 6.09 -23.91
C LEU A 97 -9.93 5.33 -22.59
N GLN A 98 -9.13 5.83 -21.64
CA GLN A 98 -9.06 5.28 -20.29
C GLN A 98 -10.35 5.53 -19.49
N HIS A 99 -10.98 6.71 -19.60
CA HIS A 99 -12.28 6.96 -18.98
C HIS A 99 -13.40 6.10 -19.57
N THR A 100 -13.42 5.88 -20.89
CA THR A 100 -14.46 5.04 -21.51
C THR A 100 -14.28 3.56 -21.16
N LEU A 101 -13.06 3.01 -21.19
CA LEU A 101 -12.83 1.63 -20.74
C LEU A 101 -13.11 1.44 -19.25
N ARG A 102 -12.70 2.39 -18.39
CA ARG A 102 -12.94 2.33 -16.94
C ARG A 102 -14.44 2.37 -16.64
N ASN A 103 -15.21 3.24 -17.30
CA ASN A 103 -16.66 3.34 -17.11
C ASN A 103 -17.44 2.17 -17.74
N LEU A 104 -16.91 1.50 -18.78
CA LEU A 104 -17.53 0.28 -19.34
C LEU A 104 -17.35 -0.94 -18.44
N LEU A 105 -16.25 -0.99 -17.69
CA LEU A 105 -15.91 -2.10 -16.79
C LEU A 105 -16.35 -1.86 -15.33
N GLU A 106 -16.76 -0.63 -14.99
CA GLU A 106 -17.28 -0.25 -13.66
C GLU A 106 -18.40 -1.17 -13.13
N PRO A 107 -19.37 -1.64 -13.94
CA PRO A 107 -20.41 -2.56 -13.45
C PRO A 107 -19.86 -3.95 -13.07
N PHE A 108 -18.75 -4.39 -13.67
CA PHE A 108 -18.14 -5.69 -13.42
C PHE A 108 -17.15 -5.68 -12.25
N HIS A 109 -16.53 -4.52 -11.97
CA HIS A 109 -15.62 -4.35 -10.84
C HIS A 109 -16.34 -4.10 -9.50
N ARG A 110 -17.52 -3.45 -9.51
CA ARG A 110 -18.31 -3.20 -8.29
C ARG A 110 -18.97 -4.43 -7.68
N ALA A 111 -18.91 -5.59 -8.34
CA ALA A 111 -19.37 -6.85 -7.77
C ALA A 111 -18.28 -7.49 -6.90
N ASN A 112 -17.92 -6.81 -5.80
CA ASN A 112 -17.08 -7.35 -4.74
C ASN A 112 -17.91 -8.33 -3.89
N SER A 113 -18.29 -9.45 -4.51
CA SER A 113 -19.04 -10.51 -3.85
C SER A 113 -18.22 -11.11 -2.71
N GLU A 114 -18.87 -11.54 -1.63
CA GLU A 114 -18.22 -12.09 -0.44
C GLU A 114 -17.19 -13.19 -0.76
N GLY A 115 -17.45 -14.00 -1.81
CA GLY A 115 -16.50 -15.00 -2.31
C GLY A 115 -15.24 -14.40 -2.96
N LYS A 116 -15.37 -13.35 -3.78
CA LYS A 116 -14.22 -12.69 -4.44
C LYS A 116 -13.35 -11.92 -3.46
N SER A 117 -13.93 -11.31 -2.42
CA SER A 117 -13.13 -10.66 -1.37
C SER A 117 -12.28 -11.68 -0.61
N ARG A 118 -12.81 -12.89 -0.35
CA ARG A 118 -12.03 -14.00 0.22
C ARG A 118 -10.91 -14.43 -0.74
N ASP A 119 -11.22 -14.66 -2.02
CA ASP A 119 -10.23 -15.12 -3.01
C ASP A 119 -9.11 -14.08 -3.27
N ASN A 120 -9.44 -12.79 -3.30
CA ASN A 120 -8.46 -11.70 -3.44
C ASN A 120 -7.55 -11.59 -2.22
N VAL A 121 -8.08 -11.78 -1.01
CA VAL A 121 -7.26 -11.87 0.21
C VAL A 121 -6.40 -13.13 0.16
N HIS A 122 -6.93 -14.28 -0.26
CA HIS A 122 -6.16 -15.53 -0.36
C HIS A 122 -5.01 -15.43 -1.39
N HIS A 123 -5.21 -14.80 -2.56
CA HIS A 123 -4.16 -14.65 -3.57
C HIS A 123 -3.07 -13.62 -3.19
N HIS A 124 -3.35 -12.64 -2.33
CA HIS A 124 -2.37 -11.64 -1.89
C HIS A 124 -1.45 -12.12 -0.74
N TYR A 125 -1.66 -13.32 -0.19
CA TYR A 125 -0.90 -13.84 0.96
C TYR A 125 -0.38 -15.28 0.79
N ASP A 126 -0.15 -15.73 -0.45
CA ASP A 126 0.58 -16.99 -0.72
C ASP A 126 2.12 -16.80 -0.66
N ILE A 127 2.57 -15.64 -0.15
CA ILE A 127 3.96 -15.40 0.21
C ILE A 127 4.13 -15.83 1.66
N ASP A 128 5.08 -16.73 1.89
CA ASP A 128 5.41 -17.29 3.21
C ASP A 128 5.48 -16.20 4.28
N ASP A 129 4.75 -16.40 5.39
CA ASP A 129 4.66 -15.48 6.53
C ASP A 129 6.05 -15.05 7.07
N ARG A 130 7.08 -15.88 6.85
CA ARG A 130 8.48 -15.59 7.19
C ARG A 130 9.06 -14.39 6.45
N ILE A 131 8.55 -14.04 5.26
CA ILE A 131 9.04 -12.85 4.55
C ILE A 131 8.75 -11.58 5.34
N TYR A 132 7.57 -11.51 5.98
CA TYR A 132 7.14 -10.34 6.72
C TYR A 132 7.99 -10.13 7.98
N GLU A 133 8.56 -11.20 8.53
CA GLU A 133 9.51 -11.12 9.66
C GLU A 133 10.82 -10.43 9.29
N LEU A 134 11.19 -10.41 8.00
CA LEU A 134 12.45 -9.81 7.56
C LEU A 134 12.40 -8.28 7.53
N PHE A 135 11.20 -7.68 7.45
CA PHE A 135 11.07 -6.22 7.24
C PHE A 135 9.99 -5.52 8.07
N LEU A 136 9.06 -6.25 8.71
CA LEU A 136 8.10 -5.64 9.64
C LEU A 136 8.69 -5.55 11.05
N ASP A 137 8.02 -4.75 11.89
CA ASP A 137 8.22 -4.74 13.33
C ASP A 137 7.81 -6.07 13.98
N SER A 138 8.25 -6.27 15.22
CA SER A 138 8.00 -7.46 16.04
C SER A 138 6.52 -7.74 16.27
N ASP A 139 5.66 -6.71 16.21
CA ASP A 139 4.20 -6.82 16.37
C ASP A 139 3.47 -7.12 15.05
N ARG A 140 4.20 -7.15 13.92
CA ARG A 140 3.76 -7.37 12.54
C ARG A 140 2.69 -6.39 12.09
N GLN A 141 2.92 -5.10 12.30
CA GLN A 141 2.04 -4.05 11.82
C GLN A 141 2.33 -3.74 10.34
N TYR A 142 1.62 -4.41 9.44
CA TYR A 142 1.67 -4.06 8.02
C TYR A 142 0.73 -2.90 7.67
N SER A 143 1.00 -1.75 8.28
CA SER A 143 0.25 -0.51 8.13
C SER A 143 1.14 0.68 8.44
N CYS A 144 0.73 1.89 8.06
CA CYS A 144 1.49 3.11 8.36
C CYS A 144 1.76 3.24 9.87
N ALA A 145 3.04 3.48 10.21
CA ALA A 145 3.47 3.80 11.57
C ALA A 145 3.21 5.29 11.89
N TYR A 146 3.40 5.70 13.15
CA TYR A 146 3.28 7.09 13.58
C TYR A 146 4.56 7.52 14.27
N PHE A 147 5.37 8.31 13.55
CA PHE A 147 6.64 8.84 14.05
C PHE A 147 6.37 10.18 14.77
N GLU A 148 6.61 10.21 16.08
CA GLU A 148 6.51 11.42 16.90
C GLU A 148 7.76 12.31 16.75
N SER A 149 8.90 11.71 16.41
CA SER A 149 10.11 12.39 15.96
C SER A 149 10.79 11.64 14.80
N SER A 150 11.67 12.32 14.06
CA SER A 150 12.28 11.80 12.83
C SER A 150 13.33 10.70 13.04
N ASP A 151 13.76 10.50 14.28
CA ASP A 151 14.83 9.57 14.69
C ASP A 151 14.31 8.27 15.33
N GLU A 152 12.99 8.11 15.45
CA GLU A 152 12.39 6.89 16.00
C GLU A 152 12.56 5.68 15.08
N ASP A 153 12.78 4.51 15.69
CA ASP A 153 12.74 3.24 14.98
C ASP A 153 11.29 2.80 14.67
N LEU A 154 11.17 1.81 13.78
CA LEU A 154 9.88 1.30 13.33
C LEU A 154 9.06 0.69 14.48
N GLU A 155 9.70 0.00 15.43
CA GLU A 155 9.05 -0.62 16.58
C GLU A 155 8.36 0.44 17.45
N THR A 156 9.08 1.50 17.76
CA THR A 156 8.60 2.64 18.55
C THR A 156 7.46 3.34 17.82
N ALA A 157 7.63 3.62 16.53
CA ALA A 157 6.62 4.31 15.73
C ALA A 157 5.32 3.49 15.55
N GLN A 158 5.42 2.15 15.45
CA GLN A 158 4.23 1.28 15.39
C GLN A 158 3.51 1.21 16.73
N LEU A 159 4.25 1.20 17.85
CA LEU A 159 3.66 1.32 19.18
C LEU A 159 2.97 2.67 19.38
N ALA A 160 3.63 3.76 18.97
CA ALA A 160 3.07 5.12 19.01
C ALA A 160 1.78 5.22 18.19
N LYS A 161 1.72 4.59 17.00
CA LYS A 161 0.49 4.48 16.20
C LYS A 161 -0.66 3.82 16.97
N LYS A 162 -0.41 2.69 17.63
CA LYS A 162 -1.44 2.00 18.45
C LYS A 162 -1.89 2.86 19.62
N ARG A 163 -0.96 3.55 20.29
CA ARG A 163 -1.25 4.52 21.36
C ARG A 163 -2.13 5.67 20.85
N HIS A 164 -1.77 6.26 19.71
CA HIS A 164 -2.49 7.38 19.09
C HIS A 164 -3.93 7.02 18.74
N ILE A 165 -4.14 5.85 18.13
CA ILE A 165 -5.47 5.33 17.81
C ILE A 165 -6.26 5.06 19.11
N SER A 166 -5.66 4.37 20.08
CA SER A 166 -6.31 4.06 21.36
C SER A 166 -6.75 5.31 22.11
N ALA A 167 -5.92 6.36 22.12
CA ALA A 167 -6.23 7.63 22.77
C ALA A 167 -7.44 8.32 22.12
N LYS A 168 -7.55 8.29 20.79
CA LYS A 168 -8.70 8.85 20.05
C LYS A 168 -9.98 8.04 20.22
N LEU A 169 -9.86 6.73 20.38
CA LEU A 169 -11.02 5.86 20.60
C LEU A 169 -11.66 6.07 21.98
N LEU A 170 -10.93 6.63 22.96
CA LEU A 170 -11.43 6.86 24.32
C LEU A 170 -12.09 5.59 24.89
N VAL A 171 -11.34 4.48 24.82
CA VAL A 171 -11.80 3.15 25.24
C VAL A 171 -11.79 3.06 26.76
N SER A 172 -12.91 2.71 27.37
CA SER A 172 -13.01 2.43 28.80
C SER A 172 -12.75 0.96 29.11
N GLU A 173 -12.47 0.65 30.38
CA GLU A 173 -12.37 -0.74 30.83
C GLU A 173 -13.64 -1.52 30.49
N ARG A 174 -13.49 -2.75 29.99
CA ARG A 174 -14.57 -3.64 29.55
C ARG A 174 -15.45 -3.13 28.41
N ALA A 175 -15.10 -2.03 27.76
CA ALA A 175 -15.77 -1.61 26.53
C ALA A 175 -15.63 -2.70 25.46
N LYS A 176 -16.71 -2.95 24.72
CA LYS A 176 -16.72 -3.84 23.56
C LYS A 176 -16.15 -3.10 22.36
N VAL A 177 -15.02 -3.57 21.83
CA VAL A 177 -14.36 -2.95 20.68
C VAL A 177 -14.32 -3.92 19.51
N LEU A 178 -14.66 -3.45 18.32
CA LEU A 178 -14.47 -4.20 17.08
C LEU A 178 -13.20 -3.71 16.36
N ASP A 179 -12.31 -4.63 16.01
CA ASP A 179 -11.15 -4.42 15.14
C ASP A 179 -11.38 -5.08 13.78
N VAL A 180 -11.77 -4.27 12.77
CA VAL A 180 -12.08 -4.74 11.42
C VAL A 180 -10.81 -4.80 10.58
N GLY A 181 -10.45 -6.01 10.12
CA GLY A 181 -9.17 -6.24 9.44
C GLY A 181 -8.04 -6.34 10.48
N SER A 182 -8.23 -7.17 11.50
CA SER A 182 -7.38 -7.23 12.70
C SER A 182 -5.92 -7.68 12.44
N GLY A 183 -5.61 -8.13 11.22
CA GLY A 183 -4.28 -8.60 10.83
C GLY A 183 -3.77 -9.68 11.76
N TRP A 184 -2.50 -9.61 12.16
CA TRP A 184 -1.92 -10.52 13.15
C TRP A 184 -2.32 -10.21 14.60
N GLY A 185 -3.31 -9.32 14.82
CA GLY A 185 -3.93 -9.06 16.12
C GLY A 185 -3.30 -7.95 16.95
N GLY A 186 -2.32 -7.20 16.43
CA GLY A 186 -1.54 -6.24 17.21
C GLY A 186 -2.37 -5.11 17.84
N MET A 187 -3.33 -4.55 17.11
CA MET A 187 -4.22 -3.50 17.65
C MET A 187 -5.18 -4.05 18.71
N ALA A 188 -5.87 -5.15 18.42
CA ALA A 188 -6.77 -5.80 19.36
C ALA A 188 -6.08 -6.23 20.67
N LEU A 189 -4.88 -6.83 20.59
CA LEU A 189 -4.10 -7.21 21.77
C LEU A 189 -3.64 -5.99 22.57
N TYR A 190 -3.27 -4.90 21.88
CA TYR A 190 -2.89 -3.66 22.53
C TYR A 190 -4.06 -3.05 23.31
N LEU A 191 -5.25 -2.93 22.71
CA LEU A 191 -6.45 -2.41 23.36
C LEU A 191 -6.87 -3.24 24.57
N ALA A 192 -6.87 -4.56 24.44
CA ALA A 192 -7.21 -5.47 25.54
C ALA A 192 -6.20 -5.37 26.69
N GLY A 193 -4.90 -5.23 26.37
CA GLY A 193 -3.83 -5.15 27.35
C GLY A 193 -3.78 -3.81 28.09
N ILE A 194 -3.89 -2.69 27.37
CA ILE A 194 -3.69 -1.35 27.95
C ILE A 194 -4.97 -0.77 28.54
N ALA A 195 -6.12 -0.97 27.89
CA ALA A 195 -7.40 -0.40 28.30
C ALA A 195 -8.30 -1.41 29.02
N GLY A 196 -7.94 -2.70 29.05
CA GLY A 196 -8.79 -3.74 29.62
C GLY A 196 -10.09 -3.95 28.84
N ALA A 197 -10.11 -3.60 27.55
CA ALA A 197 -11.25 -3.75 26.66
C ALA A 197 -11.56 -5.22 26.34
N GLU A 198 -12.81 -5.49 25.95
CA GLU A 198 -13.22 -6.75 25.34
C GLU A 198 -13.22 -6.56 23.82
N VAL A 199 -12.27 -7.17 23.11
CA VAL A 199 -12.04 -6.88 21.69
C VAL A 199 -12.43 -8.06 20.82
N THR A 200 -13.31 -7.82 19.86
CA THR A 200 -13.56 -8.76 18.75
C THR A 200 -12.72 -8.31 17.56
N GLY A 201 -11.83 -9.18 17.08
CA GLY A 201 -11.03 -8.93 15.88
C GLY A 201 -11.46 -9.82 14.73
N VAL A 202 -11.77 -9.23 13.57
CA VAL A 202 -12.18 -10.00 12.38
C VAL A 202 -11.13 -9.91 11.26
N THR A 203 -10.83 -11.06 10.66
CA THR A 203 -9.96 -11.18 9.49
C THR A 203 -10.54 -12.19 8.50
N LEU A 204 -10.16 -12.10 7.23
CA LEU A 204 -10.43 -13.10 6.20
C LEU A 204 -9.25 -14.05 5.96
N SER A 205 -8.12 -13.86 6.64
CA SER A 205 -6.93 -14.71 6.51
C SER A 205 -6.83 -15.77 7.63
N PRO A 206 -6.85 -17.08 7.30
CA PRO A 206 -6.67 -18.14 8.28
C PRO A 206 -5.32 -18.10 9.01
N GLU A 207 -4.23 -17.71 8.33
CA GLU A 207 -2.90 -17.63 8.95
C GLU A 207 -2.82 -16.47 9.95
N GLN A 208 -3.35 -15.29 9.59
CA GLN A 208 -3.49 -14.17 10.53
C GLN A 208 -4.33 -14.54 11.76
N LEU A 209 -5.42 -15.29 11.56
CA LEU A 209 -6.25 -15.80 12.66
C LEU A 209 -5.47 -16.75 13.58
N LYS A 210 -4.71 -17.69 13.01
CA LYS A 210 -3.90 -18.65 13.76
C LYS A 210 -2.84 -17.93 14.61
N VAL A 211 -2.13 -16.97 14.02
CA VAL A 211 -1.09 -16.20 14.70
C VAL A 211 -1.69 -15.30 15.79
N SER A 212 -2.78 -14.59 15.51
CA SER A 212 -3.44 -13.71 16.49
C SER A 212 -3.96 -14.47 17.71
N LYS A 213 -4.58 -15.65 17.51
CA LYS A 213 -4.99 -16.54 18.62
C LYS A 213 -3.81 -17.05 19.45
N ARG A 214 -2.72 -17.47 18.80
CA ARG A 214 -1.51 -17.90 19.50
C ARG A 214 -0.95 -16.77 20.37
N ARG A 215 -0.80 -15.56 19.81
CA ARG A 215 -0.31 -14.37 20.53
C ARG A 215 -1.23 -13.98 21.70
N ALA A 216 -2.54 -14.11 21.55
CA ALA A 216 -3.49 -13.88 22.65
C ALA A 216 -3.25 -14.85 23.82
N GLY A 217 -2.98 -16.12 23.52
CA GLY A 217 -2.62 -17.13 24.53
C GLY A 217 -1.31 -16.80 25.24
N GLU A 218 -0.25 -16.51 24.47
CA GLU A 218 1.08 -16.16 25.00
C GLU A 218 1.06 -14.92 25.90
N LYS A 219 0.21 -13.93 25.59
CA LYS A 219 0.05 -12.71 26.40
C LYS A 219 -0.98 -12.85 27.55
N GLY A 220 -1.62 -14.01 27.71
CA GLY A 220 -2.66 -14.22 28.72
C GLY A 220 -3.96 -13.42 28.46
N LEU A 221 -4.17 -12.94 27.23
CA LEU A 221 -5.29 -12.10 26.83
C LEU A 221 -6.44 -12.88 26.15
N ALA A 222 -6.33 -14.20 26.03
CA ALA A 222 -7.32 -15.05 25.36
C ALA A 222 -8.76 -14.96 25.92
N LYS A 223 -8.94 -14.45 27.15
CA LYS A 223 -10.27 -14.21 27.74
C LYS A 223 -10.88 -12.84 27.38
N ARG A 224 -10.07 -11.92 26.86
CA ARG A 224 -10.46 -10.53 26.54
C ARG A 224 -10.49 -10.26 25.04
N VAL A 225 -9.91 -11.15 24.23
CA VAL A 225 -9.88 -10.99 22.78
C VAL A 225 -10.47 -12.21 22.09
N ASP A 226 -11.44 -11.96 21.21
CA ASP A 226 -12.08 -12.97 20.36
C ASP A 226 -11.73 -12.70 18.90
N PHE A 227 -10.83 -13.52 18.33
CA PHE A 227 -10.46 -13.44 16.92
C PHE A 227 -11.30 -14.40 16.07
N ARG A 228 -11.87 -13.89 14.97
CA ARG A 228 -12.78 -14.63 14.09
C ARG A 228 -12.33 -14.59 12.64
N LEU A 229 -12.47 -15.72 11.94
CA LEU A 229 -12.41 -15.79 10.48
C LEU A 229 -13.80 -15.44 9.96
N GLN A 230 -14.08 -14.15 9.84
CA GLN A 230 -15.42 -13.64 9.55
C GLN A 230 -15.35 -12.38 8.70
N ASP A 231 -16.25 -12.26 7.74
CA ASP A 231 -16.45 -11.01 7.00
C ASP A 231 -17.19 -10.01 7.89
N TYR A 232 -16.65 -8.80 8.02
CA TYR A 232 -17.24 -7.75 8.85
C TYR A 232 -18.66 -7.39 8.42
N ARG A 233 -19.01 -7.57 7.13
CA ARG A 233 -20.34 -7.32 6.58
C ARG A 233 -21.42 -8.24 7.16
N SER A 234 -21.01 -9.37 7.74
CA SER A 234 -21.91 -10.35 8.36
C SER A 234 -22.10 -10.14 9.86
N LEU A 235 -21.39 -9.19 10.48
CA LEU A 235 -21.54 -8.90 11.90
C LEU A 235 -22.89 -8.22 12.17
N THR A 236 -23.60 -8.70 13.18
CA THR A 236 -24.91 -8.15 13.59
C THR A 236 -24.88 -7.56 15.00
N GLU A 237 -23.77 -7.75 15.71
CA GLU A 237 -23.56 -7.25 17.06
C GLU A 237 -23.27 -5.74 17.11
N THR A 238 -23.51 -5.16 18.28
CA THR A 238 -23.15 -3.77 18.58
C THR A 238 -21.89 -3.69 19.44
N PHE A 239 -21.09 -2.66 19.16
CA PHE A 239 -19.82 -2.40 19.84
C PHE A 239 -19.80 -0.95 20.34
N ASP A 240 -19.14 -0.71 21.47
CA ASP A 240 -18.97 0.63 22.01
C ASP A 240 -18.03 1.46 21.14
N ARG A 241 -17.03 0.81 20.54
CA ARG A 241 -16.05 1.43 19.63
C ARG A 241 -15.73 0.49 18.46
N ILE A 242 -15.35 1.09 17.33
CA ILE A 242 -14.88 0.35 16.15
C ILE A 242 -13.57 0.99 15.69
N VAL A 243 -12.59 0.15 15.39
CA VAL A 243 -11.33 0.53 14.76
C VAL A 243 -11.15 -0.28 13.49
N SER A 244 -10.60 0.35 12.47
CA SER A 244 -10.21 -0.34 11.25
C SER A 244 -9.05 0.38 10.59
N VAL A 245 -8.01 -0.37 10.24
CA VAL A 245 -6.75 0.16 9.70
C VAL A 245 -6.40 -0.63 8.44
N GLY A 246 -6.22 0.06 7.31
CA GLY A 246 -5.79 -0.55 6.04
C GLY A 246 -6.81 -1.47 5.37
N MET A 247 -8.10 -1.35 5.72
CA MET A 247 -9.19 -2.19 5.20
C MET A 247 -9.91 -1.56 4.02
N PHE A 248 -10.02 -0.23 4.00
CA PHE A 248 -10.98 0.47 3.11
C PHE A 248 -10.49 0.48 1.67
N GLU A 249 -9.18 0.43 1.50
CA GLU A 249 -8.45 0.33 0.24
C GLU A 249 -8.84 -0.93 -0.55
N HIS A 250 -9.35 -1.96 0.12
CA HIS A 250 -9.72 -3.26 -0.47
C HIS A 250 -11.23 -3.44 -0.69
N VAL A 251 -12.04 -2.42 -0.39
CA VAL A 251 -13.52 -2.48 -0.57
C VAL A 251 -13.94 -2.25 -2.04
N GLY A 252 -13.04 -1.69 -2.86
CA GLY A 252 -13.26 -1.34 -4.28
C GLY A 252 -13.63 -2.49 -5.20
#